data_AF-A0A2G9MH77-F1
#
_entry.id   AF-A0A2G9MH77-F1
#
_cell.length_a   1.000
_cell.length_b   1.000
_cell.length_c   1.000
_cell.angle_alpha   90.00
_cell.angle_beta   90.00
_cell.angle_gamma   90.00
#
_symmetry.space_group_name_H-M   'P 1'
#
loop_
_entity.id
_entity.type
_entity.pdbx_description
1 polymer ?
#
loop_
_entity_poly.entity_id
_entity_poly.type
_entity_poly.pdbx_seq_one_letter_code
_entity_poly.pdbx_strand_id
1 'polypeptide(L)' 'MRFLMFLVMFLMIGALFIISEKNVNIKTSDGIKHFVSYYFSWMGHTFKNIGTATGYVVKLDWLKVS' A
#
# COMPACT_ATOMS: atom_id res chain seq x y z
N MET A 1 -16.82 -10.80 -4.41
CA MET A 1 -16.56 -9.94 -5.60
C MET A 1 -16.31 -8.47 -5.25
N ARG A 2 -17.17 -7.81 -4.44
CA ARG A 2 -17.00 -6.37 -4.10
C ARG A 2 -15.66 -6.02 -3.43
N PHE A 3 -15.25 -6.79 -2.42
CA PHE A 3 -13.95 -6.56 -1.75
C PHE A 3 -12.75 -6.68 -2.70
N LEU A 4 -12.77 -7.70 -3.57
CA LEU A 4 -11.71 -7.92 -4.56
C LEU A 4 -11.60 -6.71 -5.51
N MET A 5 -12.73 -6.13 -5.90
CA MET A 5 -12.76 -4.92 -6.72
C MET A 5 -12.10 -3.73 -6.01
N PHE A 6 -12.43 -3.48 -4.74
CA PHE A 6 -11.78 -2.42 -3.95
C PHE A 6 -10.28 -2.66 -3.80
N LEU A 7 -9.86 -3.91 -3.57
CA LEU A 7 -8.45 -4.26 -3.47
C LEU A 7 -7.70 -3.97 -4.78
N VAL A 8 -8.26 -4.38 -5.92
CA VAL A 8 -7.66 -4.10 -7.23
C VAL A 8 -7.61 -2.60 -7.51
N MET A 9 -8.67 -1.85 -7.20
CA MET A 9 -8.68 -0.39 -7.34
C MET A 9 -7.60 0.27 -6.48
N PHE A 10 -7.46 -0.15 -5.22
CA PHE A 10 -6.42 0.34 -4.32
C PHE A 10 -5.01 0.08 -4.86
N LEU A 11 -4.75 -1.13 -5.35
CA LEU A 11 -3.48 -1.51 -5.95
C LEU A 11 -3.16 -0.72 -7.23
N MET A 12 -4.18 -0.45 -8.06
CA MET A 12 -4.06 0.37 -9.27
C MET A 12 -3.75 1.84 -8.94
N ILE A 13 -4.44 2.41 -7.95
CA ILE A 13 -4.19 3.78 -7.50
C ILE A 13 -2.75 3.90 -6.97
N GLY A 14 -2.28 2.92 -6.19
CA GLY A 14 -0.90 2.88 -5.71
C GLY A 14 0.12 2.86 -6.86
N ALA A 15 -0.16 2.08 -7.91
CA ALA A 15 0.71 2.02 -9.10
C ALA A 15 0.78 3.37 -9.82
N LEU A 16 -0.38 4.00 -10.07
CA LEU A 16 -0.46 5.32 -10.71
C LEU A 16 0.22 6.40 -9.86
N PHE A 17 0.04 6.36 -8.55
CA PHE A 17 0.66 7.29 -7.61
C PHE A 17 2.19 7.22 -7.69
N ILE A 18 2.77 6.01 -7.70
CA ILE A 18 4.22 5.83 -7.82
C ILE A 18 4.73 6.34 -9.18
N ILE A 19 4.04 6.01 -10.27
CA ILE A 19 4.43 6.46 -11.62
C ILE A 19 4.44 7.99 -11.68
N SER A 20 3.41 8.64 -11.12
CA SER A 20 3.28 10.10 -11.10
C SER A 20 4.32 10.77 -10.20
N GLU A 21 4.44 10.32 -8.96
CA GLU A 21 5.29 10.97 -7.94
C GLU A 21 6.78 10.80 -8.25
N LYS A 22 7.17 9.61 -8.71
CA LYS A 22 8.58 9.28 -9.00
C LYS A 22 8.95 9.55 -10.47
N ASN A 23 8.03 10.09 -11.28
CA ASN A 23 8.20 10.33 -12.73
C ASN A 23 8.81 9.10 -13.45
N VAL A 24 8.37 7.90 -13.09
CA VAL A 24 8.98 6.66 -13.59
C VAL A 24 8.52 6.39 -15.01
N ASN A 25 9.46 6.35 -15.95
CA ASN A 25 9.18 6.00 -17.33
C ASN A 25 9.11 4.48 -17.52
N ILE A 26 7.93 3.90 -17.32
CA ILE A 26 7.69 2.45 -17.49
C ILE A 26 7.81 1.94 -18.93
N LYS A 27 8.11 2.80 -19.91
CA LYS A 27 8.39 2.38 -21.30
C LYS A 27 9.83 1.91 -21.49
N THR A 28 10.71 2.14 -20.52
CA THR A 28 12.10 1.67 -20.57
C THR A 28 12.31 0.49 -19.61
N SER A 29 13.23 -0.40 -19.96
CA SER A 29 13.58 -1.56 -19.10
C SER A 29 14.04 -1.11 -17.71
N ASP A 30 14.81 -0.03 -17.65
CA ASP A 30 15.29 0.55 -16.41
C ASP A 30 14.17 1.14 -15.55
N GLY A 31 13.25 1.90 -16.18
CA GLY A 31 12.07 2.43 -15.50
C GLY A 31 11.15 1.34 -14.97
N ILE A 32 11.01 0.21 -15.67
CA ILE A 32 10.26 -0.95 -15.16
C ILE A 32 10.92 -1.52 -13.89
N LYS A 33 12.26 -1.68 -13.87
CA LYS A 33 12.97 -2.18 -12.68
C LYS A 33 12.76 -1.24 -11.48
N HIS A 34 12.89 0.06 -11.71
CA HIS A 34 12.65 1.07 -10.69
C HIS A 34 11.20 1.05 -10.19
N PHE A 35 10.22 1.00 -11.10
CA PHE A 35 8.82 0.90 -10.75
C PHE A 35 8.54 -0.31 -9.86
N VAL A 36 9.00 -1.49 -10.25
CA VAL A 36 8.80 -2.73 -9.50
C VAL A 36 9.37 -2.60 -8.09
N SER A 37 10.60 -2.09 -7.96
CA SER A 37 11.24 -1.86 -6.66
C SER A 37 10.40 -0.92 -5.78
N TYR A 38 9.98 0.23 -6.31
CA TYR A 38 9.15 1.18 -5.58
C TYR A 38 7.78 0.62 -5.21
N TYR A 39 7.17 -0.15 -6.10
CA TYR A 39 5.87 -0.76 -5.89
C TYR A 39 5.89 -1.79 -4.75
N PHE A 40 6.88 -2.69 -4.74
CA PHE A 40 7.04 -3.66 -3.66
C PHE A 40 7.40 -2.98 -2.33
N SER A 41 8.23 -1.94 -2.34
CA SER A 41 8.53 -1.15 -1.15
C SER A 41 7.28 -0.49 -0.58
N TRP A 42 6.48 0.18 -1.42
CA TRP A 42 5.22 0.80 -1.03
C TRP A 42 4.21 -0.21 -0.45
N MET A 43 4.06 -1.38 -1.07
CA MET A 43 3.22 -2.45 -0.52
C MET A 43 3.71 -2.88 0.87
N GLY A 44 5.02 -3.11 1.04
CA GLY A 44 5.60 -3.48 2.33
C GLY A 44 5.32 -2.44 3.42
N HIS A 45 5.48 -1.15 3.11
CA HIS A 45 5.12 -0.06 4.02
C HIS A 45 3.63 -0.02 4.34
N THR A 46 2.77 -0.24 3.34
CA THR A 46 1.31 -0.31 3.52
C THR A 46 0.93 -1.43 4.49
N PHE A 47 1.44 -2.64 4.30
CA PHE A 47 1.19 -3.76 5.23
C PHE A 47 1.70 -3.49 6.64
N LYS A 48 2.89 -2.90 6.77
CA LYS A 48 3.44 -2.51 8.08
C LYS A 48 2.55 -1.48 8.79
N ASN A 49 2.06 -0.48 8.05
CA ASN A 49 1.18 0.55 8.59
C ASN A 49 -0.18 -0.02 9.00
N ILE A 50 -0.76 -0.91 8.20
CA ILE A 50 -1.98 -1.64 8.56
C ILE A 50 -1.77 -2.44 9.84
N GLY A 51 -0.70 -3.22 9.93
CA GLY A 51 -0.37 -4.00 11.13
C GLY A 51 -0.13 -3.12 12.37
N THR A 52 0.45 -1.94 12.18
CA THR A 52 0.66 -0.96 13.25
C THR A 52 -0.67 -0.37 13.71
N ALA A 53 -1.54 0.04 12.78
CA ALA A 53 -2.86 0.56 13.08
C ALA A 53 -3.74 -0.47 13.79
N THR A 54 -3.79 -1.71 13.29
CA THR A 54 -4.53 -2.79 13.95
C THR A 54 -3.93 -3.17 15.30
N GLY A 55 -2.60 -3.14 15.42
CA GLY A 55 -1.92 -3.34 16.70
C GLY A 55 -2.27 -2.29 17.75
N TYR A 56 -2.42 -1.02 17.35
CA TYR A 56 -2.93 0.03 18.24
C TYR A 56 -4.39 -0.19 18.63
N VAL A 57 -5.23 -0.54 17.65
CA VAL A 57 -6.65 -0.86 17.85
C VAL A 57 -6.83 -2.01 18.85
N VAL A 58 -6.05 -3.09 18.74
CA VAL A 58 -6.13 -4.21 19.71
C VAL A 58 -5.66 -3.82 21.11
N LYS A 59 -4.70 -2.90 21.23
CA LYS A 59 -4.17 -2.42 22.52
C LYS A 59 -5.05 -1.39 23.22
N LEU A 60 -6.09 -0.87 22.56
CA LEU A 60 -7.08 -0.04 23.24
C LEU A 60 -7.78 -0.87 24.33
N ASP A 61 -8.00 -0.29 25.51
CA ASP A 61 -8.86 -0.88 26.52
C ASP A 61 -10.31 -0.83 26.05
N TRP A 62 -10.71 -1.88 25.33
CA TRP A 62 -12.08 -2.03 24.80
C TRP A 62 -13.12 -2.13 25.90
N LEU A 63 -12.73 -2.63 27.07
CA LEU A 63 -13.59 -2.80 28.24
C LEU A 63 -12.97 -2.03 29.40
N LYS A 64 -13.25 -0.74 29.47
CA LYS A 64 -13.20 -0.02 30.73
C LYS A 64 -14.30 -0.60 31.62
N VAL A 65 -13.94 -1.52 32.51
CA VAL A 65 -14.80 -1.79 33.68
C VAL A 65 -14.59 -0.61 34.62
N SER A 66 -15.58 0.28 34.66
CA SER A 66 -15.70 1.35 35.66
C SER A 66 -15.98 0.77 37.03
#